data_AF-A0A813UT95-F1
#
_entry.id   AF-A0A813UT95-F1
#
_cell.length_a   1.000
_cell.length_b   1.000
_cell.length_c   1.000
_cell.angle_alpha   90.00
_cell.angle_beta   90.00
_cell.angle_gamma   90.00
#
_symmetry.space_group_name_H-M   'P 1'
#
loop_
_entity.id
_entity.type
_entity.pdbx_description
1 polymer ?
#
loop_
_entity_poly.entity_id
_entity_poly.type
_entity_poly.pdbx_seq_one_letter_code
_entity_poly.pdbx_strand_id
1 'polypeptide(L)'
;MSKLKTLKNIIDRMKAMCNYVTLQANKSGDMTVKIETDTAQVATYFTGLQGTSRTNPINDDRSEWDMPITQQSSSSSTNSIDTAEVRLDIKKFAQLLHSQQPYAEKMVFNFCNNSMLHICIVAEYFTLQCILPSIQL
;
A
#
# COMPACT_ATOMS: atom_id res chain seq x y z
N MET A 1 -16.78 11.84 3.34
CA MET A 1 -15.90 11.27 4.38
C MET A 1 -14.52 11.08 3.78
N SER A 2 -13.44 11.37 4.52
CA SER A 2 -12.06 11.09 4.06
C SER A 2 -11.86 9.59 3.84
N LYS A 3 -11.17 9.17 2.77
CA LYS A 3 -10.90 7.76 2.44
C LYS A 3 -10.30 6.97 3.63
N LEU A 4 -9.48 7.63 4.47
CA LEU A 4 -8.88 7.02 5.66
C LEU A 4 -9.88 6.72 6.79
N LYS A 5 -10.90 7.57 7.00
CA LYS A 5 -12.01 7.28 7.93
C LYS A 5 -12.84 6.10 7.45
N THR A 6 -13.08 6.01 6.15
CA THR A 6 -13.76 4.85 5.54
C THR A 6 -12.93 3.58 5.74
N LEU A 7 -11.62 3.63 5.49
CA LEU A 7 -10.71 2.51 5.71
C LEU A 7 -10.77 2.02 7.17
N LYS A 8 -10.67 2.93 8.14
CA LYS A 8 -10.81 2.60 9.57
C LYS A 8 -12.12 1.85 9.86
N ASN A 9 -13.25 2.40 9.39
CA ASN A 9 -14.57 1.80 9.63
C ASN A 9 -14.71 0.42 8.98
N ILE A 10 -14.12 0.21 7.80
CA ILE A 10 -14.11 -1.09 7.11
C ILE A 10 -13.28 -2.10 7.91
N ILE A 11 -12.08 -1.72 8.33
CA ILE A 11 -11.20 -2.57 9.14
C ILE A 11 -11.87 -2.94 10.47
N ASP A 12 -12.63 -2.03 11.08
CA ASP A 12 -13.41 -2.31 12.29
C ASP A 12 -14.51 -3.35 12.12
N ARG A 13 -15.13 -3.42 10.94
CA ARG A 13 -16.10 -4.46 10.62
C ARG A 13 -15.40 -5.76 10.28
N MET A 14 -14.32 -5.69 9.51
CA MET A 14 -13.54 -6.84 9.06
C MET A 14 -12.86 -7.58 10.22
N LYS A 15 -12.38 -6.87 11.25
CA LYS A 15 -11.72 -7.50 12.43
C LYS A 15 -12.66 -8.39 13.25
N ALA A 16 -13.97 -8.21 13.13
CA ALA A 16 -14.96 -9.06 13.78
C ALA A 16 -15.16 -10.39 13.03
N MET A 17 -14.78 -10.45 11.74
CA MET A 17 -15.00 -11.60 10.87
C MET A 17 -13.73 -12.44 10.68
N CYS A 18 -12.55 -11.82 10.63
CA CYS A 18 -11.27 -12.51 10.46
C CYS A 18 -10.19 -11.91 11.37
N ASN A 19 -9.15 -12.68 11.70
CA ASN A 19 -7.97 -12.19 12.43
C ASN A 19 -6.90 -11.60 11.51
N TYR A 20 -7.02 -11.80 10.20
CA TYR A 20 -6.04 -11.40 9.22
C TYR A 20 -6.66 -10.54 8.13
N VAL A 21 -5.88 -9.60 7.60
CA VAL A 21 -6.26 -8.78 6.45
C VAL A 21 -5.16 -8.82 5.41
N THR A 22 -5.55 -8.97 4.16
CA THR A 22 -4.67 -8.86 3.00
C THR A 22 -4.86 -7.49 2.38
N LEU A 23 -3.77 -6.74 2.28
CA LEU A 23 -3.73 -5.46 1.59
C LEU A 23 -2.99 -5.65 0.28
N GLN A 24 -3.56 -5.15 -0.81
CA GLN A 24 -2.96 -5.16 -2.13
C GLN A 24 -2.95 -3.74 -2.67
N ALA A 25 -1.90 -3.34 -3.39
CA ALA A 25 -1.85 -2.06 -4.07
C ALA A 25 -1.18 -2.19 -5.43
N ASN A 26 -1.63 -1.38 -6.39
CA ASN A 26 -1.04 -1.30 -7.72
C ASN A 26 -0.31 0.05 -7.93
N LYS A 27 0.54 0.12 -8.95
CA LYS A 27 1.23 1.35 -9.36
C LYS A 27 0.27 2.43 -9.91
N SER A 28 -0.95 2.05 -10.26
CA SER A 28 -1.99 2.95 -10.79
C SER A 28 -2.74 3.73 -9.71
N GLY A 29 -2.47 3.48 -8.43
CA GLY A 29 -3.15 4.16 -7.32
C GLY A 29 -4.47 3.51 -6.89
N ASP A 30 -4.65 2.23 -7.16
CA ASP A 30 -5.71 1.42 -6.59
C ASP A 30 -5.17 0.53 -5.48
N MET A 31 -5.95 0.42 -4.40
CA MET A 31 -5.65 -0.42 -3.24
C MET A 31 -6.86 -1.29 -2.93
N THR A 32 -6.61 -2.57 -2.67
CA THR A 32 -7.64 -3.52 -2.28
C THR A 32 -7.39 -4.01 -0.86
N VAL A 33 -8.45 -4.04 -0.05
CA VAL A 33 -8.46 -4.58 1.30
C VAL A 33 -9.31 -5.84 1.28
N LYS A 34 -8.72 -7.00 1.61
CA LYS A 34 -9.38 -8.29 1.53
C LYS A 34 -9.30 -9.01 2.87
N ILE A 35 -10.38 -9.70 3.22
CA ILE A 35 -10.39 -10.73 4.26
C ILE A 35 -10.97 -12.02 3.67
N GLU A 36 -10.49 -13.13 4.18
CA GLU A 36 -10.95 -14.45 3.81
C GLU A 36 -11.34 -15.21 5.08
N THR A 37 -12.52 -15.83 5.04
CA THR A 37 -13.09 -16.65 6.09
C THR A 37 -13.56 -17.96 5.46
N ASP A 38 -13.88 -18.96 6.27
CA ASP A 38 -14.30 -20.28 5.79
C ASP A 38 -15.58 -20.23 4.93
N THR A 39 -16.40 -19.20 5.10
CA THR A 39 -17.71 -19.09 4.42
C THR A 39 -17.75 -18.00 3.33
N ALA A 40 -16.91 -16.98 3.43
CA ALA A 40 -16.95 -15.84 2.51
C ALA A 40 -15.60 -15.13 2.38
N GLN A 41 -15.40 -14.52 1.21
CA GLN A 41 -14.35 -13.55 0.96
C GLN A 41 -14.96 -12.16 0.84
N VAL A 42 -14.41 -11.19 1.57
CA VAL A 42 -14.86 -9.79 1.50
C VAL A 42 -13.71 -8.94 1.01
N ALA A 43 -13.92 -8.24 -0.11
CA ALA A 43 -12.95 -7.34 -0.71
C ALA A 43 -13.52 -5.92 -0.80
N THR A 44 -12.75 -4.91 -0.43
CA THR A 44 -13.08 -3.51 -0.63
C THR A 44 -12.02 -2.82 -1.48
N TYR A 45 -12.49 -2.10 -2.51
CA TYR A 45 -11.64 -1.46 -3.50
C TYR A 45 -11.59 0.05 -3.26
N PHE A 46 -10.38 0.59 -3.16
CA PHE A 46 -10.10 2.02 -3.09
C PHE A 46 -9.42 2.44 -4.38
N THR A 47 -10.08 3.28 -5.18
CA THR A 47 -9.54 3.81 -6.44
C THR A 47 -9.18 5.27 -6.31
N GLY A 48 -8.35 5.76 -7.23
CA GLY A 48 -7.92 7.16 -7.28
C GLY A 48 -7.15 7.59 -6.03
N LEU A 49 -6.31 6.71 -5.49
CA LEU A 49 -5.27 7.10 -4.54
C LEU A 49 -4.09 7.68 -5.33
N GLN A 50 -3.36 8.62 -4.72
CA GLN A 50 -2.14 9.13 -5.35
C GLN A 50 -1.07 8.05 -5.23
N GLY A 51 -0.85 7.30 -6.30
CA GLY A 51 0.26 6.35 -6.40
C GLY A 51 1.56 7.11 -6.50
N THR A 52 2.36 7.13 -5.43
CA THR A 52 3.74 7.59 -5.52
C THR A 52 4.59 6.42 -6.01
N SER A 53 4.51 6.12 -7.32
CA SER A 53 5.60 5.37 -7.94
C SER A 53 6.85 6.18 -7.66
N ARG A 54 7.77 5.65 -6.84
CA ARG A 54 9.06 6.27 -6.61
C ARG A 54 9.82 6.17 -7.93
N THR A 55 9.55 7.09 -8.85
CA THR A 55 10.50 7.40 -9.90
C THR A 55 11.74 7.88 -9.15
N ASN A 56 12.86 7.20 -9.41
CA ASN A 56 14.15 7.71 -8.98
C ASN A 56 14.23 9.18 -9.40
N PRO A 57 14.57 10.14 -8.52
CA PRO A 57 15.03 11.44 -8.96
C PRO A 57 16.44 11.23 -9.49
N ILE A 58 16.57 10.74 -10.71
CA ILE A 58 17.80 10.86 -11.48
C ILE A 58 17.50 11.92 -12.55
N ASN A 59 18.09 13.08 -12.29
CA ASN A 59 18.40 14.17 -13.22
C ASN A 59 17.26 15.13 -13.57
N ASP A 60 17.11 16.14 -12.71
CA ASP A 60 16.95 17.50 -13.22
C ASP A 60 18.29 17.95 -13.86
N ASP A 61 18.19 18.63 -14.99
CA ASP A 61 19.24 19.39 -15.69
C ASP A 61 20.27 18.62 -16.56
N ARG A 62 19.93 18.40 -17.85
CA ARG A 62 20.76 18.80 -19.02
C ARG A 62 20.16 18.38 -20.38
N SER A 63 19.74 19.40 -21.13
CA SER A 63 19.75 19.62 -22.60
C SER A 63 19.42 18.48 -23.60
N GLU A 64 18.49 18.81 -24.50
CA GLU A 64 18.22 18.19 -25.81
C GLU A 64 19.48 17.88 -26.65
N TRP A 65 19.33 16.83 -27.47
CA TRP A 65 20.14 16.38 -28.62
C TRP A 65 21.02 15.13 -28.44
N ASP A 66 20.55 14.05 -29.10
CA ASP A 66 21.30 13.06 -29.90
C ASP A 66 22.15 11.96 -29.22
N MET A 67 21.61 10.72 -29.20
CA MET A 67 22.02 9.57 -30.05
C MET A 67 21.71 8.19 -29.40
N PRO A 68 21.47 7.13 -30.19
CA PRO A 68 20.89 5.87 -29.72
C PRO A 68 21.97 4.85 -29.33
N ILE A 69 21.78 4.13 -28.21
CA ILE A 69 22.52 2.91 -27.93
C ILE A 69 21.56 1.74 -27.82
N THR A 70 21.59 0.91 -28.86
CA THR A 70 21.11 -0.46 -28.88
C THR A 70 21.99 -1.31 -27.97
N GLN A 71 21.41 -1.94 -26.95
CA GLN A 71 21.90 -3.24 -26.50
C GLN A 71 20.76 -4.09 -25.97
N GLN A 72 20.45 -5.09 -26.78
CA GLN A 72 19.66 -6.27 -26.44
C GLN A 72 20.22 -6.93 -25.19
N SER A 73 19.33 -7.45 -24.33
CA SER A 73 19.26 -8.89 -23.99
C SER A 73 18.27 -9.13 -22.86
N SER A 74 17.06 -9.54 -23.25
CA SER A 74 16.32 -10.67 -22.68
C SER A 74 16.29 -10.87 -21.15
N SER A 75 15.17 -10.50 -20.54
CA SER A 75 14.40 -11.44 -19.73
C SER A 75 12.91 -11.13 -19.85
N SER A 76 12.20 -12.02 -20.53
CA SER A 76 10.75 -12.17 -20.51
C SER A 76 10.14 -11.95 -19.12
N SER A 77 9.17 -11.06 -18.99
CA SER A 77 8.16 -11.20 -17.93
C SER A 77 6.88 -10.52 -18.37
N THR A 78 5.99 -11.35 -18.90
CA THR A 78 4.53 -11.32 -18.75
C THR A 78 3.97 -10.02 -18.17
N ASN A 79 3.04 -9.38 -18.90
CA ASN A 79 2.13 -8.34 -18.42
C ASN A 79 1.41 -8.77 -17.12
N SER A 80 2.12 -8.67 -16.01
CA SER A 80 1.65 -8.87 -14.66
C SER A 80 1.51 -7.47 -14.12
N ILE A 81 0.28 -7.06 -13.85
CA ILE A 81 0.01 -5.82 -13.14
C ILE A 81 0.83 -5.93 -11.85
N ASP A 82 1.87 -5.10 -11.74
CA ASP A 82 2.84 -5.13 -10.65
C ASP A 82 2.09 -4.69 -9.38
N THR A 83 1.48 -5.69 -8.74
CA THR A 83 0.60 -5.57 -7.58
C THR A 83 1.37 -6.08 -6.40
N ALA A 84 1.59 -5.21 -5.42
CA ALA A 84 2.23 -5.60 -4.18
C ALA A 84 1.15 -6.06 -3.21
N GLU A 85 1.40 -7.16 -2.50
CA GLU A 85 0.48 -7.74 -1.52
C GLU A 85 1.16 -7.89 -0.17
N VAL A 86 0.41 -7.69 0.92
CA VAL A 86 0.87 -7.99 2.27
C VAL A 86 -0.28 -8.45 3.15
N ARG A 87 -0.07 -9.54 3.89
CA ARG A 87 -1.03 -10.06 4.88
C ARG A 87 -0.61 -9.65 6.27
N LEU A 88 -1.52 -9.10 7.07
CA LEU A 88 -1.25 -8.51 8.38
C LEU A 88 -2.23 -9.00 9.44
N ASP A 89 -1.82 -8.86 10.71
CA ASP A 89 -2.74 -8.95 11.86
C ASP A 89 -3.69 -7.75 11.82
N ILE A 90 -4.98 -8.03 11.64
CA ILE A 90 -5.99 -6.98 11.50
C ILE A 90 -6.17 -6.18 12.79
N LYS A 91 -5.91 -6.75 13.97
CA LYS A 91 -6.05 -6.07 15.27
C LYS A 91 -4.94 -5.06 15.44
N LYS A 92 -3.70 -5.43 15.11
CA LYS A 92 -2.56 -4.49 15.10
C LYS A 92 -2.79 -3.36 14.10
N PHE A 93 -3.26 -3.68 12.90
CA PHE A 93 -3.59 -2.68 11.89
C PHE A 93 -4.73 -1.75 12.35
N ALA A 94 -5.80 -2.31 12.94
CA ALA A 94 -6.90 -1.54 13.49
C ALA A 94 -6.44 -0.60 14.61
N GLN A 95 -5.61 -1.08 15.54
CA GLN A 95 -5.06 -0.27 16.63
C GLN A 95 -4.26 0.93 16.10
N LEU A 96 -3.45 0.73 15.06
CA LEU A 96 -2.73 1.81 14.41
C LEU A 96 -3.69 2.83 13.79
N LEU A 97 -4.72 2.38 13.06
CA LEU A 97 -5.71 3.28 12.47
C LEU A 97 -6.50 4.06 13.52
N HIS A 98 -6.82 3.45 14.68
CA HIS A 98 -7.52 4.15 15.76
C HIS A 98 -6.68 5.25 16.40
N SER A 99 -5.40 4.96 16.63
CA SER A 99 -4.50 5.88 17.32
C SER A 99 -4.05 7.03 16.43
N GLN A 100 -3.79 6.79 15.15
CA GLN A 100 -3.10 7.76 14.30
C GLN A 100 -4.01 8.47 13.28
N GLN A 101 -5.14 7.88 12.88
CA GLN A 101 -6.04 8.50 11.88
C GLN A 101 -6.50 9.93 12.26
N PRO A 102 -6.80 10.27 13.53
CA PRO A 102 -7.23 11.62 13.89
C PRO A 102 -6.17 12.71 13.63
N TYR A 103 -4.89 12.35 13.68
CA TYR A 103 -3.75 13.27 13.55
C TYR A 103 -3.13 13.25 12.15
N ALA A 104 -3.49 12.28 11.32
CA ALA A 104 -2.89 12.06 10.01
C ALA A 104 -3.44 13.07 8.98
N GLU A 105 -2.59 13.98 8.52
CA GLU A 105 -2.84 14.79 7.33
C GLU A 105 -2.67 13.93 6.07
N LYS A 106 -1.63 13.09 6.06
CA LYS A 106 -1.34 12.14 5.00
C LYS A 106 -0.86 10.82 5.59
N MET A 107 -1.33 9.71 5.03
CA MET A 107 -0.86 8.37 5.37
C MET A 107 -0.42 7.67 4.08
N VAL A 108 0.81 7.16 4.09
CA VAL A 108 1.44 6.49 2.94
C VAL A 108 1.70 5.03 3.31
N PHE A 109 1.23 4.13 2.47
CA PHE A 109 1.40 2.69 2.62
C PHE A 109 2.47 2.22 1.64
N ASN A 110 3.59 1.75 2.16
CA ASN A 110 4.70 1.20 1.37
C ASN A 110 4.73 -0.31 1.54
N PHE A 111 4.52 -1.02 0.45
CA PHE A 111 4.53 -2.48 0.43
C PHE A 111 5.95 -2.95 0.11
N CYS A 112 6.56 -3.73 1.00
CA CYS A 112 7.92 -4.22 0.84
C CYS A 112 7.89 -5.74 0.57
N ASN A 113 7.95 -6.13 -0.71
CA ASN A 113 8.15 -7.52 -1.21
C ASN A 113 7.43 -8.61 -0.39
N ASN A 114 6.14 -8.41 -0.07
CA ASN A 114 5.30 -9.32 0.73
C ASN A 114 5.83 -9.66 2.14
N SER A 115 6.87 -8.98 2.62
CA SER A 115 7.50 -9.22 3.92
C SER A 115 7.01 -8.26 5.01
N MET A 116 6.71 -7.02 4.65
CA MET A 116 6.21 -6.03 5.61
C MET A 116 5.43 -4.91 4.94
N LEU A 117 4.57 -4.28 5.72
CA LEU A 117 3.94 -3.01 5.38
C LEU A 117 4.62 -1.90 6.19
N HIS A 118 5.23 -0.95 5.50
CA HIS A 118 5.75 0.27 6.10
C HIS A 118 4.75 1.41 5.93
N ILE A 119 4.27 1.96 7.04
CA ILE A 119 3.24 3.00 7.10
C ILE A 119 3.91 4.28 7.56
N CYS A 120 3.90 5.31 6.71
CA CYS A 120 4.39 6.63 7.05
C CYS A 120 3.20 7.58 7.25
N ILE A 121 3.12 8.17 8.42
CA ILE A 121 2.04 9.07 8.82
C ILE A 121 2.65 10.45 8.96
N VAL A 122 2.17 11.39 8.17
CA VAL A 122 2.58 12.78 8.21
C VAL A 122 1.48 13.56 8.92
N ALA A 123 1.86 14.16 10.05
CA ALA A 123 1.06 15.11 10.80
C ALA A 123 1.75 16.48 10.75
N GLU A 124 1.06 17.52 11.22
CA GLU A 124 1.53 18.91 11.16
C GLU A 124 2.89 19.11 11.87
N TYR A 125 3.13 18.40 12.97
CA TYR A 125 4.31 18.61 13.82
C TYR A 125 5.25 17.41 13.91
N PHE A 126 4.87 16.26 13.34
CA PHE A 126 5.67 15.05 13.42
C PHE A 126 5.40 14.12 12.25
N THR A 127 6.36 13.23 12.01
CA THR A 127 6.16 12.07 11.14
C THR A 127 6.33 10.80 11.96
N LEU A 128 5.41 9.86 11.80
CA LEU A 128 5.47 8.56 12.45
C LEU A 128 5.66 7.47 11.40
N GLN A 129 6.69 6.66 11.59
CA GLN A 129 6.95 5.49 10.75
C GLN A 129 6.63 4.23 11.56
N CYS A 130 5.74 3.40 11.01
CA CYS A 130 5.33 2.15 11.63
C CYS A 130 5.58 1.01 10.66
N ILE A 131 6.20 -0.07 11.15
CA ILE A 131 6.43 -1.27 10.37
C ILE A 131 5.52 -2.36 10.93
N LEU A 132 4.67 -2.92 10.08
CA LEU A 132 3.88 -4.10 10.39
C LEU A 132 4.46 -5.29 9.62
N PRO A 133 4.98 -6.32 10.30
CA PRO A 133 5.49 -7.50 9.63
C PRO A 133 4.35 -8.25 8.95
N SER A 134 4.64 -8.87 7.82
CA SER A 134 3.69 -9.76 7.18
C SER A 134 3.55 -11.04 7.99
N ILE A 135 2.38 -11.66 7.87
CA ILE A 135 2.11 -12.98 8.42
C ILE A 135 2.16 -13.96 7.26
N GLN A 136 3.20 -14.78 7.25
CA GLN A 136 3.33 -15.92 6.34
C GLN A 136 2.66 -17.13 7.01
N LEU A 137 1.86 -17.86 6.24
CA LEU A 137 1.32 -19.18 6.61
C LEU A 137 2.38 -20.24 6.36
#